data_AF-Q10A86-F1
#
_entry.id   AF-Q10A86-F1
#
_cell.length_a   1.000
_cell.length_b   1.000
_cell.length_c   1.000
_cell.angle_alpha   90.00
_cell.angle_beta   90.00
_cell.angle_gamma   90.00
#
_symmetry.space_group_name_H-M   'P 1'
#
loop_
_entity.id
_entity.type
_entity.pdbx_description
1 polymer ?
#
loop_
_entity_poly.entity_id
_entity_poly.type
_entity_poly.pdbx_seq_one_letter_code
_entity_poly.pdbx_strand_id
1 'polypeptide(L)'
;MEEPGPEEEKEEEEARFDFLEWIGPDTSAAVFTFLDHPADLARASAVSRSWRRFVVRNGFSKIQCLRLCPEASNFTRIITKQAIASASESDAEHQHRAYMHLSYALLLDDPQDCIIRCIGASTTDNFPEETIQNTLVPTDWVAMMRPSYWSSAGHFDPAVPECLFYRLRSDLCLVQQINIQPFRAFFQYGDPIYSAKYVRFQMGYPKTPLPSQLLVSHDNEGQLAADDNYIWTYTSPQFPMLQESVLQSFKLPRAVLCIGGVVKIEFLGRVQKQEMDDLYYICISHVQIVGIPLPRELGVDPYKNGVVLKYYPDTRRSGVCHGESSGDDGRNSPSKWRNFTTRILHSSSARRLGWNQAILNRLFGAHDASEEEEEET
;
A
#
# COMPACT_ATOMS: atom_id res chain seq x y z
N MET A 1 -32.94 -79.03 10.72
CA MET A 1 -32.36 -78.16 9.68
C MET A 1 -32.93 -76.78 9.94
N GLU A 2 -32.23 -76.01 10.75
CA GLU A 2 -32.45 -74.56 10.90
C GLU A 2 -31.24 -73.91 10.23
N GLU A 3 -31.50 -73.07 9.24
CA GLU A 3 -30.47 -72.24 8.61
C GLU A 3 -30.03 -71.14 9.59
N PRO A 4 -28.72 -70.83 9.69
CA PRO A 4 -28.30 -69.66 10.42
C PRO A 4 -28.63 -68.41 9.60
N GLY A 5 -29.26 -67.42 10.26
CA GLY A 5 -29.55 -66.12 9.68
C GLY A 5 -28.28 -65.31 9.39
N PRO A 6 -28.38 -64.28 8.54
CA PRO A 6 -27.22 -63.52 8.07
C PRO A 6 -26.55 -62.80 9.24
N GLU A 7 -25.25 -63.01 9.37
CA GLU A 7 -24.38 -62.23 10.25
C GLU A 7 -24.55 -60.75 9.88
N GLU A 8 -25.00 -59.94 10.84
CA GLU A 8 -24.93 -58.49 10.76
C GLU A 8 -23.44 -58.10 10.70
N GLU A 9 -22.92 -57.91 9.49
CA GLU A 9 -21.72 -57.13 9.26
C GLU A 9 -22.01 -55.69 9.75
N LYS A 10 -21.69 -55.44 11.02
CA LYS A 10 -21.47 -54.08 11.52
C LYS A 10 -20.23 -53.56 10.81
N GLU A 11 -20.42 -52.91 9.67
CA GLU A 11 -19.46 -51.95 9.16
C GLU A 11 -19.27 -50.90 10.27
N GLU A 12 -18.16 -51.00 11.00
CA GLU A 12 -17.61 -49.87 11.74
C GLU A 12 -17.31 -48.79 10.69
N GLU A 13 -18.22 -47.84 10.53
CA GLU A 13 -17.91 -46.54 9.93
C GLU A 13 -16.77 -45.95 10.79
N GLU A 14 -15.52 -46.20 10.41
CA GLU A 14 -14.37 -45.46 10.93
C GLU A 14 -14.71 -43.97 10.77
N ALA A 15 -14.99 -43.31 11.89
CA ALA A 15 -15.23 -41.89 11.92
C ALA A 15 -14.03 -41.19 11.27
N ARG A 16 -14.18 -40.78 10.01
CA ARG A 16 -13.15 -40.03 9.28
C ARG A 16 -13.06 -38.64 9.87
N PHE A 17 -12.26 -38.50 10.91
CA PHE A 17 -11.92 -37.23 11.52
C PHE A 17 -11.12 -36.37 10.52
N ASP A 18 -11.48 -35.10 10.40
CA ASP A 18 -10.64 -34.15 9.69
C ASP A 18 -9.31 -33.98 10.43
N PHE A 19 -8.20 -33.83 9.71
CA PHE A 19 -6.87 -33.70 10.32
C PHE A 19 -6.78 -32.56 11.34
N LEU A 20 -7.50 -31.45 11.11
CA LEU A 20 -7.54 -30.31 12.03
C LEU A 20 -8.36 -30.60 13.30
N GLU A 21 -9.38 -31.45 13.19
CA GLU A 21 -10.16 -31.92 14.33
C GLU A 21 -9.33 -32.89 15.18
N TRP A 22 -8.55 -33.77 14.53
CA TRP A 22 -7.69 -34.73 15.22
C TRP A 22 -6.54 -34.06 16.01
N ILE A 23 -5.92 -33.02 15.45
CA ILE A 23 -4.83 -32.26 16.10
C ILE A 23 -5.35 -31.26 17.15
N GLY A 24 -6.61 -30.88 17.04
CA GLY A 24 -7.23 -29.85 17.87
C GLY A 24 -7.00 -28.43 17.34
N PRO A 25 -7.90 -27.48 17.66
CA PRO A 25 -7.92 -26.15 17.09
C PRO A 25 -6.70 -25.30 17.46
N ASP A 26 -6.20 -25.40 18.69
CA ASP A 26 -5.09 -24.56 19.18
C ASP A 26 -3.75 -24.96 18.54
N THR A 27 -3.47 -26.26 18.52
CA THR A 27 -2.28 -26.80 17.85
C THR A 27 -2.32 -26.53 16.35
N SER A 28 -3.49 -26.72 15.73
CA SER A 28 -3.71 -26.36 14.32
C SER A 28 -3.45 -24.87 14.08
N ALA A 29 -3.93 -23.99 14.96
CA ALA A 29 -3.73 -22.55 14.80
C ALA A 29 -2.24 -22.21 14.92
N ALA A 30 -1.55 -22.76 15.91
CA ALA A 30 -0.12 -22.60 16.09
C ALA A 30 0.66 -23.04 14.84
N VAL A 31 0.36 -24.22 14.27
CA VAL A 31 0.99 -24.69 13.02
C VAL A 31 0.76 -23.71 11.87
N PHE A 32 -0.46 -23.22 11.70
CA PHE A 32 -0.78 -22.28 10.62
C PHE A 32 -0.12 -20.91 10.80
N THR A 33 0.24 -20.52 12.03
CA THR A 33 1.01 -19.28 12.24
C THR A 33 2.42 -19.33 11.67
N PHE A 34 2.96 -20.51 11.34
CA PHE A 34 4.26 -20.67 10.67
C PHE A 34 4.17 -20.53 9.14
N LEU A 35 2.96 -20.39 8.56
CA LEU A 35 2.78 -20.17 7.13
C LEU A 35 3.05 -18.70 6.77
N ASP A 36 4.33 -18.35 6.70
CA ASP A 36 4.81 -16.97 6.57
C ASP A 36 4.75 -16.39 5.15
N HIS A 37 4.41 -17.19 4.14
CA HIS A 37 4.23 -16.68 2.78
C HIS A 37 2.73 -16.73 2.40
N PRO A 38 2.16 -15.68 1.79
CA PRO A 38 0.75 -15.72 1.33
C PRO A 38 0.44 -16.92 0.42
N ALA A 39 1.44 -17.35 -0.35
CA ALA A 39 1.36 -18.57 -1.16
C ALA A 39 1.11 -19.84 -0.34
N ASP A 40 1.76 -19.99 0.82
CA ASP A 40 1.58 -21.13 1.71
C ASP A 40 0.16 -21.16 2.27
N LEU A 41 -0.36 -20.01 2.65
CA LEU A 41 -1.73 -19.91 3.15
C LEU A 41 -2.76 -20.22 2.06
N ALA A 42 -2.50 -19.78 0.82
CA ALA A 42 -3.33 -20.14 -0.34
C ALA A 42 -3.29 -21.66 -0.62
N ARG A 43 -2.10 -22.27 -0.55
CA ARG A 43 -1.91 -23.72 -0.70
C ARG A 43 -2.66 -24.49 0.39
N ALA A 44 -2.50 -24.09 1.65
CA ALA A 44 -3.22 -24.69 2.77
C ALA A 44 -4.75 -24.60 2.57
N SER A 45 -5.25 -23.45 2.11
CA SER A 45 -6.67 -23.27 1.79
C SER A 45 -7.16 -24.13 0.61
N ALA A 46 -6.25 -24.63 -0.23
CA ALA A 46 -6.58 -25.51 -1.36
C ALA A 46 -6.71 -26.99 -0.95
N VAL A 47 -6.16 -27.38 0.20
CA VAL A 47 -6.09 -28.79 0.65
C VAL A 47 -7.49 -29.38 0.83
N SER A 48 -8.35 -28.70 1.59
CA SER A 48 -9.72 -29.16 1.84
C SER A 48 -10.65 -27.99 2.21
N ARG A 49 -11.97 -28.23 2.17
CA ARG A 49 -12.95 -27.25 2.65
C ARG A 49 -12.77 -26.96 4.15
N SER A 50 -12.33 -27.95 4.94
CA SER A 50 -12.08 -27.77 6.36
C SER A 50 -10.91 -26.80 6.58
N TRP A 51 -9.79 -27.01 5.89
CA TRP A 51 -8.62 -26.13 5.98
C TRP A 51 -8.92 -24.70 5.53
N ARG A 52 -9.67 -24.54 4.43
CA ARG A 52 -10.13 -23.21 4.00
C ARG A 52 -10.97 -22.52 5.08
N ARG A 53 -11.95 -23.21 5.66
CA ARG A 53 -12.79 -22.62 6.72
C ARG A 53 -11.96 -22.28 7.95
N PHE A 54 -11.00 -23.12 8.31
CA PHE A 54 -10.08 -22.87 9.42
C PHE A 54 -9.24 -21.60 9.17
N VAL A 55 -8.70 -21.44 7.96
CA VAL A 55 -7.95 -20.24 7.57
C VAL A 55 -8.79 -18.98 7.63
N VAL A 56 -10.00 -19.04 7.08
CA VAL A 56 -10.95 -17.92 7.05
C VAL A 56 -11.38 -17.54 8.46
N ARG A 57 -11.78 -18.52 9.28
CA ARG A 57 -12.29 -18.33 10.64
C ARG A 57 -11.25 -17.72 11.57
N ASN A 58 -9.99 -18.13 11.45
CA ASN A 58 -8.89 -17.62 12.27
C ASN A 58 -8.25 -16.35 11.71
N GLY A 59 -8.70 -15.84 10.55
CA GLY A 59 -8.23 -14.58 10.00
C GLY A 59 -6.74 -14.57 9.59
N PHE A 60 -6.13 -15.73 9.30
CA PHE A 60 -4.69 -15.82 9.00
C PHE A 60 -4.25 -14.94 7.83
N SER A 61 -5.11 -14.70 6.85
CA SER A 61 -4.79 -13.80 5.72
C SER A 61 -4.58 -12.35 6.17
N LYS A 62 -5.34 -11.89 7.17
CA LYS A 62 -5.15 -10.55 7.77
C LYS A 62 -3.84 -10.52 8.55
N ILE A 63 -3.59 -11.53 9.38
CA ILE A 63 -2.36 -11.66 10.16
C ILE A 63 -1.14 -11.62 9.24
N GLN A 64 -1.18 -12.41 8.17
CA GLN A 64 -0.12 -12.48 7.18
C GLN A 64 0.09 -11.15 6.44
N CYS A 65 -0.99 -10.47 6.05
CA CYS A 65 -0.90 -9.16 5.42
C CYS A 65 -0.24 -8.13 6.35
N LEU A 66 -0.59 -8.14 7.65
CA LEU A 66 -0.01 -7.22 8.64
C LEU A 66 1.48 -7.49 8.90
N ARG A 67 1.91 -8.76 8.80
CA ARG A 67 3.33 -9.12 8.88
C ARG A 67 4.12 -8.54 7.71
N LEU A 68 3.58 -8.64 6.48
CA LEU A 68 4.21 -8.08 5.29
C LEU A 68 4.20 -6.55 5.28
N CYS A 69 3.10 -5.95 5.74
CA CYS A 69 2.85 -4.53 5.64
C CYS A 69 2.12 -4.02 6.88
N PRO A 70 2.85 -3.53 7.90
CA PRO A 70 2.26 -2.99 9.13
C PRO A 70 1.23 -1.88 8.90
N GLU A 71 1.41 -1.07 7.85
CA GLU A 71 0.50 0.01 7.48
C GLU A 71 -0.95 -0.48 7.24
N ALA A 72 -1.14 -1.76 6.89
CA ALA A 72 -2.46 -2.34 6.72
C ALA A 72 -3.28 -2.35 8.03
N SER A 73 -2.66 -2.13 9.20
CA SER A 73 -3.37 -1.96 10.48
C SER A 73 -4.27 -0.71 10.51
N ASN A 74 -4.04 0.25 9.61
CA ASN A 74 -4.88 1.45 9.50
C ASN A 74 -6.26 1.15 8.90
N PHE A 75 -6.44 -0.01 8.24
CA PHE A 75 -7.74 -0.40 7.70
C PHE A 75 -8.68 -0.83 8.82
N THR A 76 -9.69 0.00 9.07
CA THR A 76 -10.72 -0.23 10.11
C THR A 76 -11.81 -1.19 9.64
N ARG A 77 -12.06 -1.23 8.33
CA ARG A 77 -13.10 -2.05 7.73
C ARG A 77 -12.78 -2.35 6.26
N ILE A 78 -13.40 -3.42 5.74
CA ILE A 78 -13.36 -3.80 4.34
C ILE A 78 -14.74 -3.57 3.71
N ILE A 79 -14.76 -3.06 2.48
CA ILE A 79 -15.97 -2.95 1.66
C ILE A 79 -15.76 -3.75 0.38
N THR A 80 -16.65 -4.71 0.14
CA THR A 80 -16.77 -5.45 -1.12
C THR A 80 -18.06 -5.03 -1.82
N LYS A 81 -18.00 -4.61 -3.09
CA LYS A 81 -19.23 -4.48 -3.92
C LYS A 81 -19.39 -5.77 -4.72
N GLN A 82 -20.36 -6.58 -4.32
CA GLN A 82 -21.04 -7.48 -5.24
C GLN A 82 -22.47 -6.95 -5.42
N ALA A 83 -22.68 -6.26 -6.53
CA ALA A 83 -24.02 -6.09 -7.05
C ALA A 83 -24.42 -7.45 -7.65
N ILE A 84 -25.35 -8.12 -6.99
CA ILE A 84 -26.06 -9.33 -7.43
C ILE A 84 -25.22 -10.63 -7.31
N ALA A 85 -25.73 -11.55 -6.47
CA ALA A 85 -25.32 -12.96 -6.28
C ALA A 85 -24.10 -13.28 -5.38
N SER A 86 -24.29 -13.19 -4.05
CA SER A 86 -24.48 -14.39 -3.21
C SER A 86 -24.74 -13.96 -1.75
N ALA A 87 -25.97 -14.07 -1.28
CA ALA A 87 -26.35 -13.80 0.11
C ALA A 87 -25.78 -14.86 1.11
N SER A 88 -24.76 -15.62 0.72
CA SER A 88 -24.23 -16.77 1.46
C SER A 88 -22.78 -16.62 1.94
N GLU A 89 -22.06 -15.57 1.54
CA GLU A 89 -20.67 -15.38 2.00
C GLU A 89 -20.63 -14.56 3.28
N SER A 90 -19.95 -15.11 4.29
CA SER A 90 -19.75 -14.43 5.57
C SER A 90 -18.81 -13.23 5.42
N ASP A 91 -18.86 -12.28 6.36
CA ASP A 91 -17.91 -11.17 6.41
C ASP A 91 -16.45 -11.68 6.45
N ALA A 92 -16.20 -12.79 7.16
CA ALA A 92 -14.88 -13.42 7.23
C ALA A 92 -14.36 -13.88 5.85
N GLU A 93 -15.22 -14.43 4.98
CA GLU A 93 -14.85 -14.80 3.60
C GLU A 93 -14.40 -13.57 2.79
N HIS A 94 -15.15 -12.47 2.91
CA HIS A 94 -14.83 -11.22 2.23
C HIS A 94 -13.52 -10.62 2.72
N GLN A 95 -13.31 -10.57 4.04
CA GLN A 95 -12.07 -10.12 4.62
C GLN A 95 -10.90 -10.99 4.18
N HIS A 96 -11.07 -12.31 4.19
CA HIS A 96 -10.05 -13.25 3.76
C HIS A 96 -9.60 -12.96 2.33
N ARG A 97 -10.55 -12.82 1.40
CA ARG A 97 -10.23 -12.51 -0.01
C ARG A 97 -9.53 -11.17 -0.16
N ALA A 98 -10.05 -10.11 0.45
CA ALA A 98 -9.44 -8.77 0.32
C ALA A 98 -7.99 -8.77 0.82
N TYR A 99 -7.70 -9.37 1.98
CA TYR A 99 -6.34 -9.44 2.51
C TYR A 99 -5.42 -10.38 1.72
N MET A 100 -5.93 -11.49 1.18
CA MET A 100 -5.15 -12.35 0.28
C MET A 100 -4.77 -11.60 -1.00
N HIS A 101 -5.70 -10.86 -1.60
CA HIS A 101 -5.45 -10.05 -2.78
C HIS A 101 -4.48 -8.90 -2.50
N LEU A 102 -4.64 -8.21 -1.37
CA LEU A 102 -3.69 -7.18 -0.94
C LEU A 102 -2.28 -7.75 -0.74
N SER A 103 -2.17 -8.87 -0.02
CA SER A 103 -0.87 -9.53 0.23
C SER A 103 -0.20 -9.95 -1.07
N TYR A 104 -0.96 -10.47 -2.04
CA TYR A 104 -0.44 -10.79 -3.37
C TYR A 104 0.02 -9.53 -4.12
N ALA A 105 -0.77 -8.45 -4.08
CA ALA A 105 -0.41 -7.20 -4.75
C ALA A 105 0.86 -6.57 -4.17
N LEU A 106 1.12 -6.74 -2.87
CA LEU A 106 2.35 -6.31 -2.20
C LEU A 106 3.60 -7.11 -2.60
N LEU A 107 3.41 -8.30 -3.19
CA LEU A 107 4.50 -9.17 -3.66
C LEU A 107 4.79 -9.00 -5.16
N LEU A 108 4.10 -8.10 -5.86
CA LEU A 108 4.42 -7.76 -7.24
C LEU A 108 5.84 -7.17 -7.32
N ASP A 109 6.51 -7.39 -8.44
CA ASP A 109 7.90 -6.94 -8.66
C ASP A 109 8.00 -6.20 -10.00
N ASP A 110 7.41 -5.01 -10.03
CA ASP A 110 7.43 -4.10 -11.19
C ASP A 110 7.46 -2.64 -10.71
N PRO A 111 8.58 -2.19 -10.10
CA PRO A 111 8.71 -0.84 -9.60
C PRO A 111 8.74 0.17 -10.75
N GLN A 112 7.94 1.22 -10.61
CA GLN A 112 7.83 2.31 -11.56
C GLN A 112 7.75 3.65 -10.82
N ASP A 113 7.82 4.75 -11.56
CA ASP A 113 7.44 6.05 -11.01
C ASP A 113 5.95 6.03 -10.65
N CYS A 114 5.62 6.28 -9.39
CA CYS A 114 4.26 6.28 -8.88
C CYS A 114 3.57 7.62 -9.06
N ILE A 115 4.27 8.70 -9.42
CA ILE A 115 3.64 10.01 -9.55
C ILE A 115 2.65 9.99 -10.72
N ILE A 116 1.45 10.53 -10.47
CA ILE A 116 0.49 10.84 -11.53
C ILE A 116 0.34 12.34 -11.73
N ARG A 117 0.38 13.14 -10.66
CA ARG A 117 0.22 14.60 -10.70
C ARG A 117 0.86 15.32 -9.52
N CYS A 118 1.20 16.58 -9.72
CA CYS A 118 1.49 17.51 -8.64
C CYS A 118 0.20 17.98 -7.97
N ILE A 119 0.23 18.12 -6.65
CA ILE A 119 -0.84 18.74 -5.87
C ILE A 119 -0.53 20.22 -5.62
N GLY A 120 0.71 20.53 -5.26
CA GLY A 120 1.17 21.89 -5.00
C GLY A 120 2.47 21.91 -4.22
N ALA A 121 3.01 23.10 -4.01
CA ALA A 121 4.14 23.39 -3.14
C ALA A 121 3.69 24.28 -1.98
N SER A 122 4.40 24.26 -0.84
CA SER A 122 4.12 25.18 0.27
C SER A 122 4.26 26.63 -0.15
N THR A 123 5.29 26.93 -0.92
CA THR A 123 5.47 28.19 -1.62
C THR A 123 6.06 27.92 -3.00
N THR A 124 5.93 28.91 -3.87
CA THR A 124 6.60 28.92 -5.17
C THR A 124 7.04 30.34 -5.46
N ASP A 125 8.24 30.50 -5.98
CA ASP A 125 8.68 31.77 -6.55
C ASP A 125 8.29 31.88 -8.03
N ASN A 126 8.17 33.11 -8.54
CA ASN A 126 7.91 33.42 -9.96
C ASN A 126 6.93 32.44 -10.65
N PHE A 127 5.74 32.22 -10.09
CA PHE A 127 4.75 31.33 -10.68
C PHE A 127 4.10 31.98 -11.93
N PRO A 128 3.85 31.24 -13.02
CA PRO A 128 3.96 29.77 -13.17
C PRO A 128 5.34 29.29 -13.62
N GLU A 129 6.33 30.17 -13.72
CA GLU A 129 7.58 29.85 -14.38
C GLU A 129 8.38 28.75 -13.67
N GLU A 130 8.45 28.83 -12.35
CA GLU A 130 9.23 27.95 -11.47
C GLU A 130 8.31 26.99 -10.70
N THR A 131 7.26 26.52 -11.37
CA THR A 131 6.22 25.69 -10.75
C THR A 131 6.68 24.25 -10.45
N ILE A 132 6.02 23.61 -9.48
CA ILE A 132 6.18 22.19 -9.14
C ILE A 132 6.03 21.25 -10.35
N GLN A 133 5.25 21.59 -11.38
CA GLN A 133 5.10 20.74 -12.58
C GLN A 133 6.42 20.48 -13.29
N ASN A 134 7.38 21.41 -13.21
CA ASN A 134 8.69 21.26 -13.82
C ASN A 134 9.44 20.04 -13.24
N THR A 135 9.13 19.64 -12.01
CA THR A 135 9.76 18.48 -11.35
C THR A 135 9.38 17.12 -11.94
N LEU A 136 8.33 17.03 -12.78
CA LEU A 136 7.82 15.76 -13.30
C LEU A 136 8.65 15.20 -14.47
N VAL A 137 9.37 16.06 -15.19
CA VAL A 137 10.17 15.67 -16.35
C VAL A 137 11.63 15.67 -15.95
N PRO A 138 12.40 14.59 -16.24
CA PRO A 138 13.83 14.51 -15.91
C PRO A 138 14.68 15.34 -16.87
N THR A 139 14.33 16.61 -17.05
CA THR A 139 15.05 17.55 -17.90
C THR A 139 15.07 18.90 -17.20
N ASP A 140 16.26 19.46 -17.03
CA ASP A 140 16.48 20.82 -16.55
C ASP A 140 16.29 21.91 -17.64
N TRP A 141 15.82 21.49 -18.84
CA TRP A 141 15.61 22.33 -20.03
C TRP A 141 14.27 22.02 -20.71
N VAL A 142 13.54 23.06 -21.13
CA VAL A 142 12.42 22.94 -22.06
C VAL A 142 12.88 23.34 -23.47
N ALA A 143 12.26 22.77 -24.52
CA ALA A 143 12.44 23.24 -25.90
C ALA A 143 12.32 24.77 -25.92
N MET A 144 13.34 25.47 -26.42
CA MET A 144 13.59 26.93 -26.31
C MET A 144 14.55 27.41 -25.19
N MET A 145 15.45 26.56 -24.66
CA MET A 145 16.56 26.99 -23.76
C MET A 145 16.12 27.55 -22.39
N ARG A 146 14.90 27.24 -21.94
CA ARG A 146 14.40 27.73 -20.66
C ARG A 146 14.68 26.71 -19.54
N PRO A 147 15.23 27.14 -18.40
CA PRO A 147 15.47 26.23 -17.28
C PRO A 147 14.14 25.68 -16.75
N SER A 148 14.12 24.39 -16.41
CA SER A 148 12.94 23.69 -15.87
C SER A 148 13.25 23.21 -14.46
N TYR A 149 12.67 23.89 -13.48
CA TYR A 149 12.79 23.57 -12.06
C TYR A 149 11.61 24.15 -11.30
N TRP A 150 11.37 23.64 -10.10
CA TRP A 150 10.60 24.33 -9.09
C TRP A 150 11.50 25.19 -8.21
N SER A 151 11.03 26.36 -7.80
CA SER A 151 11.69 27.27 -6.85
C SER A 151 10.76 27.60 -5.70
N SER A 152 11.24 27.53 -4.47
CA SER A 152 10.53 28.05 -3.30
C SER A 152 10.55 29.58 -3.26
N ALA A 153 9.63 30.21 -2.53
CA ALA A 153 9.84 31.59 -2.11
C ALA A 153 11.09 31.75 -1.23
N GLY A 154 11.75 32.90 -1.35
CA GLY A 154 12.92 33.25 -0.56
C GLY A 154 12.57 33.43 0.92
N HIS A 155 13.46 32.98 1.80
CA HIS A 155 13.28 33.13 3.25
C HIS A 155 14.59 33.52 3.96
N PHE A 156 14.51 34.38 4.97
CA PHE A 156 15.68 34.81 5.76
C PHE A 156 16.21 33.71 6.68
N ASP A 157 15.29 33.01 7.34
CA ASP A 157 15.62 31.90 8.24
C ASP A 157 15.81 30.60 7.43
N PRO A 158 17.02 30.00 7.42
CA PRO A 158 17.27 28.74 6.72
C PRO A 158 16.60 27.54 7.38
N ALA A 159 16.10 27.65 8.62
CA ALA A 159 15.41 26.56 9.30
C ALA A 159 13.96 26.36 8.82
N VAL A 160 13.37 27.35 8.15
CA VAL A 160 11.99 27.24 7.63
C VAL A 160 11.94 26.25 6.47
N PRO A 161 11.14 25.17 6.59
CA PRO A 161 11.09 24.10 5.61
C PRO A 161 10.27 24.49 4.38
N GLU A 162 10.46 23.74 3.30
CA GLU A 162 9.60 23.77 2.12
C GLU A 162 9.06 22.37 1.82
N CYS A 163 7.93 22.31 1.15
CA CYS A 163 7.19 21.08 0.92
C CYS A 163 6.69 20.98 -0.52
N LEU A 164 6.82 19.79 -1.10
CA LEU A 164 6.21 19.43 -2.38
C LEU A 164 5.23 18.28 -2.17
N PHE A 165 4.03 18.40 -2.75
CA PHE A 165 2.95 17.45 -2.60
C PHE A 165 2.63 16.78 -3.94
N TYR A 166 2.60 15.45 -3.95
CA TYR A 166 2.35 14.65 -5.13
C TYR A 166 1.19 13.68 -4.90
N ARG A 167 0.40 13.48 -5.96
CA ARG A 167 -0.59 12.42 -6.06
C ARG A 167 0.03 11.23 -6.79
N LEU A 168 -0.25 10.02 -6.30
CA LEU A 168 0.21 8.78 -6.88
C LEU A 168 -0.82 8.16 -7.85
N ARG A 169 -0.36 7.25 -8.70
CA ARG A 169 -1.15 6.54 -9.74
C ARG A 169 -2.26 5.66 -9.19
N SER A 170 -2.16 5.27 -7.92
CA SER A 170 -3.16 4.47 -7.22
C SER A 170 -3.32 4.98 -5.78
N ASP A 171 -4.51 4.81 -5.22
CA ASP A 171 -4.80 5.14 -3.82
C ASP A 171 -3.96 4.27 -2.86
N LEU A 172 -3.45 3.14 -3.35
CA LEU A 172 -2.50 2.29 -2.65
C LEU A 172 -1.25 2.11 -3.50
N CYS A 173 -0.10 2.55 -2.99
CA CYS A 173 1.18 2.34 -3.64
C CYS A 173 2.19 1.82 -2.62
N LEU A 174 2.92 0.75 -2.96
CA LEU A 174 4.04 0.27 -2.17
C LEU A 174 5.30 1.05 -2.57
N VAL A 175 5.63 2.10 -1.83
CA VAL A 175 6.74 3.01 -2.11
C VAL A 175 8.04 2.45 -1.51
N GLN A 176 9.12 2.49 -2.27
CA GLN A 176 10.41 1.91 -1.88
C GLN A 176 11.52 2.96 -1.80
N GLN A 177 11.49 3.93 -2.72
CA GLN A 177 12.55 4.91 -2.88
C GLN A 177 11.96 6.21 -3.45
N ILE A 178 12.54 7.33 -3.06
CA ILE A 178 12.25 8.64 -3.64
C ILE A 178 13.55 9.16 -4.24
N ASN A 179 13.52 9.65 -5.47
CA ASN A 179 14.65 10.29 -6.11
C ASN A 179 14.40 11.78 -6.26
N ILE A 180 15.39 12.60 -5.96
CA ILE A 180 15.29 14.06 -6.07
C ILE A 180 16.58 14.60 -6.66
N GLN A 181 16.46 15.53 -7.60
CA GLN A 181 17.57 16.26 -8.18
C GLN A 181 17.46 17.74 -7.80
N PRO A 182 18.36 18.27 -6.93
CA PRO A 182 18.51 19.70 -6.73
C PRO A 182 18.87 20.40 -8.05
N PHE A 183 18.40 21.63 -8.22
CA PHE A 183 18.68 22.42 -9.40
C PHE A 183 19.97 23.23 -9.24
N ARG A 184 20.77 23.24 -10.31
CA ARG A 184 21.93 24.12 -10.49
C ARG A 184 21.50 25.34 -11.30
N ALA A 185 21.53 26.52 -10.69
CA ALA A 185 21.19 27.78 -11.36
C ALA A 185 22.35 28.25 -12.26
N PHE A 186 22.55 27.58 -13.39
CA PHE A 186 23.63 27.83 -14.37
C PHE A 186 23.58 29.22 -15.03
N PHE A 187 22.52 30.00 -14.75
CA PHE A 187 22.36 31.37 -15.22
C PHE A 187 22.81 32.40 -14.17
N GLN A 188 23.22 31.97 -12.97
CA GLN A 188 23.76 32.81 -11.91
C GLN A 188 25.27 32.63 -11.77
N TYR A 189 25.96 33.63 -11.24
CA TYR A 189 27.42 33.57 -11.07
C TYR A 189 27.82 32.41 -10.14
N GLY A 190 28.79 31.60 -10.58
CA GLY A 190 29.26 30.43 -9.82
C GLY A 190 28.34 29.21 -9.88
N ASP A 191 27.24 29.26 -10.64
CA ASP A 191 26.24 28.20 -10.82
C ASP A 191 25.78 27.56 -9.50
N PRO A 192 25.24 28.35 -8.55
CA PRO A 192 24.88 27.88 -7.22
C PRO A 192 23.82 26.76 -7.28
N ILE A 193 23.91 25.84 -6.32
CA ILE A 193 22.97 24.73 -6.15
C ILE A 193 22.11 25.00 -4.92
N TYR A 194 20.80 25.13 -5.17
CA TYR A 194 19.80 25.45 -4.15
C TYR A 194 19.19 24.16 -3.57
N SER A 195 20.01 23.40 -2.82
CA SER A 195 19.56 22.18 -2.15
C SER A 195 19.10 22.44 -0.71
N ALA A 196 18.54 21.40 -0.09
CA ALA A 196 18.33 21.33 1.35
C ALA A 196 19.47 20.53 2.03
N LYS A 197 19.60 20.64 3.36
CA LYS A 197 20.49 19.80 4.17
C LYS A 197 19.92 18.39 4.33
N TYR A 198 18.61 18.30 4.53
CA TYR A 198 17.91 17.03 4.70
C TYR A 198 16.58 17.02 3.95
N VAL A 199 16.11 15.82 3.66
CA VAL A 199 14.75 15.57 3.19
C VAL A 199 14.03 14.58 4.09
N ARG A 200 12.72 14.75 4.22
CA ARG A 200 11.82 13.85 4.94
C ARG A 200 10.58 13.58 4.10
N PHE A 201 10.05 12.37 4.17
CA PHE A 201 8.91 11.93 3.38
C PHE A 201 7.74 11.58 4.29
N GLN A 202 6.56 12.06 3.93
CA GLN A 202 5.31 11.70 4.59
C GLN A 202 4.34 11.11 3.56
N MET A 203 3.58 10.09 3.99
CA MET A 203 2.62 9.40 3.13
C MET A 203 1.28 9.33 3.83
N GLY A 204 0.21 9.54 3.07
CA GLY A 204 -1.12 9.63 3.65
C GLY A 204 -2.21 9.90 2.64
N TYR A 205 -3.32 10.45 3.17
CA TYR A 205 -4.53 10.74 2.41
C TYR A 205 -5.06 12.13 2.77
N PRO A 206 -5.78 12.77 1.83
CA PRO A 206 -6.41 14.05 2.10
C PRO A 206 -7.66 13.84 2.98
N LYS A 207 -7.94 14.79 3.87
CA LYS A 207 -9.15 14.80 4.71
C LYS A 207 -10.42 14.99 3.88
N THR A 208 -10.29 15.73 2.77
CA THR A 208 -11.35 15.96 1.79
C THR A 208 -10.93 15.39 0.42
N PRO A 209 -11.85 14.81 -0.36
CA PRO A 209 -11.50 14.26 -1.67
C PRO A 209 -10.87 15.32 -2.59
N LEU A 210 -9.66 15.03 -3.08
CA LEU A 210 -8.99 15.89 -4.05
C LEU A 210 -9.72 15.83 -5.41
N PRO A 211 -9.95 16.97 -6.08
CA PRO A 211 -10.58 17.03 -7.40
C PRO A 211 -9.91 16.10 -8.44
N SER A 212 -10.73 15.43 -9.26
CA SER A 212 -10.26 14.49 -10.28
C SER A 212 -9.46 15.13 -11.42
N GLN A 213 -9.55 16.45 -11.60
CA GLN A 213 -8.80 17.23 -12.60
C GLN A 213 -7.88 18.27 -11.92
N LEU A 214 -7.26 17.89 -10.80
CA LEU A 214 -6.32 18.77 -10.12
C LEU A 214 -5.11 19.08 -11.04
N LEU A 215 -5.03 20.32 -11.50
CA LEU A 215 -3.86 20.94 -12.13
C LEU A 215 -3.53 22.17 -11.30
N VAL A 216 -2.25 22.39 -11.01
CA VAL A 216 -1.84 23.61 -10.29
C VAL A 216 -2.01 24.79 -11.24
N SER A 217 -2.66 25.84 -10.76
CA SER A 217 -2.91 27.10 -11.45
C SER A 217 -2.75 28.26 -10.47
N HIS A 218 -2.74 29.49 -10.98
CA HIS A 218 -2.69 30.69 -10.13
C HIS A 218 -3.79 30.71 -9.06
N ASP A 219 -4.97 30.19 -9.38
CA ASP A 219 -6.13 30.23 -8.49
C ASP A 219 -6.07 29.22 -7.35
N ASN A 220 -5.24 28.17 -7.45
CA ASN A 220 -5.21 27.08 -6.48
C ASN A 220 -3.80 26.74 -5.94
N GLU A 221 -2.79 27.45 -6.40
CA GLU A 221 -1.42 27.31 -5.92
C GLU A 221 -1.36 27.48 -4.39
N GLY A 222 -0.62 26.59 -3.72
CA GLY A 222 -0.44 26.61 -2.27
C GLY A 222 -1.68 26.21 -1.45
N GLN A 223 -2.90 26.40 -1.97
CA GLN A 223 -4.15 26.17 -1.21
C GLN A 223 -4.30 24.72 -0.73
N LEU A 224 -3.87 23.77 -1.57
CA LEU A 224 -3.92 22.34 -1.24
C LEU A 224 -2.61 21.83 -0.62
N ALA A 225 -1.60 22.67 -0.45
CA ALA A 225 -0.31 22.32 0.12
C ALA A 225 -0.20 22.63 1.63
N ALA A 226 -1.33 22.91 2.30
CA ALA A 226 -1.38 23.03 3.74
C ALA A 226 -1.40 21.66 4.42
N ASP A 227 -0.54 21.45 5.41
CA ASP A 227 -0.38 20.18 6.11
C ASP A 227 -1.68 19.71 6.79
N ASP A 228 -2.45 20.65 7.32
CA ASP A 228 -3.74 20.41 7.98
C ASP A 228 -4.81 19.80 7.06
N ASN A 229 -4.60 19.81 5.74
CA ASN A 229 -5.52 19.16 4.79
C ASN A 229 -5.35 17.65 4.74
N TYR A 230 -4.32 17.08 5.38
CA TYR A 230 -3.94 15.67 5.23
C TYR A 230 -3.91 14.92 6.56
N ILE A 231 -4.00 13.60 6.45
CA ILE A 231 -3.69 12.67 7.54
C ILE A 231 -2.51 11.82 7.10
N TRP A 232 -1.39 11.95 7.81
CA TRP A 232 -0.16 11.21 7.55
C TRP A 232 -0.16 9.89 8.32
N THR A 233 -0.06 8.77 7.61
CA THR A 233 0.02 7.43 8.21
C THR A 233 1.46 6.93 8.34
N TYR A 234 2.39 7.59 7.67
CA TYR A 234 3.82 7.31 7.75
C TYR A 234 4.63 8.60 7.65
N THR A 235 5.72 8.66 8.41
CA THR A 235 6.76 9.69 8.31
C THR A 235 8.12 8.99 8.36
N SER A 236 8.98 9.27 7.38
CA SER A 236 10.31 8.68 7.30
C SER A 236 11.29 9.32 8.30
N PRO A 237 12.45 8.69 8.55
CA PRO A 237 13.63 9.39 9.04
C PRO A 237 14.02 10.55 8.11
N GLN A 238 14.87 11.46 8.60
CA GLN A 238 15.53 12.45 7.75
C GLN A 238 16.67 11.81 6.98
N PHE A 239 16.79 12.13 5.71
CA PHE A 239 17.90 11.71 4.86
C PHE A 239 18.76 12.93 4.50
N PRO A 240 20.10 12.83 4.56
CA PRO A 240 20.97 13.92 4.14
C PRO A 240 20.88 14.10 2.62
N MET A 241 20.75 15.35 2.18
CA MET A 241 20.79 15.72 0.77
C MET A 241 22.12 16.39 0.46
N LEU A 242 22.78 15.92 -0.61
CA LEU A 242 24.02 16.51 -1.09
C LEU A 242 23.72 17.80 -1.87
N GLN A 243 24.66 18.74 -1.83
CA GLN A 243 24.60 19.96 -2.63
C GLN A 243 25.14 19.69 -4.05
N GLU A 244 24.55 18.71 -4.72
CA GLU A 244 24.93 18.27 -6.06
C GLU A 244 23.69 18.18 -6.95
N SER A 245 23.78 18.70 -8.17
CA SER A 245 22.71 18.64 -9.18
C SER A 245 22.73 17.31 -9.94
N VAL A 246 22.57 16.23 -9.19
CA VAL A 246 22.42 14.86 -9.70
C VAL A 246 21.15 14.24 -9.11
N LEU A 247 20.59 13.25 -9.78
CA LEU A 247 19.43 12.53 -9.26
C LEU A 247 19.84 11.67 -8.06
N GLN A 248 19.60 12.17 -6.85
CA GLN A 248 19.95 11.51 -5.60
C GLN A 248 18.86 10.53 -5.17
N SER A 249 19.25 9.33 -4.74
CA SER A 249 18.33 8.25 -4.36
C SER A 249 18.18 8.09 -2.85
N PHE A 250 16.97 8.30 -2.35
CA PHE A 250 16.60 8.17 -0.94
C PHE A 250 15.79 6.89 -0.74
N LYS A 251 16.49 5.80 -0.38
CA LYS A 251 15.87 4.50 -0.11
C LYS A 251 15.25 4.46 1.28
N LEU A 252 13.99 4.04 1.35
CA LEU A 252 13.32 3.85 2.63
C LEU A 252 13.89 2.62 3.35
N PRO A 253 13.93 2.59 4.70
CA PRO A 253 14.42 1.44 5.46
C PRO A 253 13.68 0.13 5.16
N ARG A 254 12.41 0.26 4.79
CA ARG A 254 11.56 -0.80 4.25
C ARG A 254 10.61 -0.21 3.22
N ALA A 255 10.04 -1.06 2.37
CA ALA A 255 8.92 -0.64 1.54
C ALA A 255 7.72 -0.24 2.42
N VAL A 256 7.03 0.84 2.06
CA VAL A 256 5.94 1.44 2.82
C VAL A 256 4.70 1.51 1.95
N LEU A 257 3.57 1.01 2.44
CA LEU A 257 2.30 1.18 1.76
C LEU A 257 1.76 2.60 2.01
N CYS A 258 1.84 3.44 0.99
CA CYS A 258 1.16 4.73 0.95
C CYS A 258 -0.34 4.48 0.84
N ILE A 259 -1.09 4.81 1.90
CA ILE A 259 -2.55 4.72 1.95
C ILE A 259 -3.14 6.09 1.67
N GLY A 260 -3.88 6.23 0.56
CA GLY A 260 -4.44 7.49 0.09
C GLY A 260 -3.82 8.06 -1.16
N GLY A 261 -2.67 7.52 -1.57
CA GLY A 261 -1.97 7.96 -2.77
C GLY A 261 -1.46 9.40 -2.69
N VAL A 262 -1.13 9.93 -1.52
CA VAL A 262 -0.49 11.25 -1.36
C VAL A 262 0.88 11.10 -0.71
N VAL A 263 1.87 11.78 -1.29
CA VAL A 263 3.23 11.90 -0.74
C VAL A 263 3.58 13.37 -0.60
N LYS A 264 4.09 13.73 0.57
CA LYS A 264 4.73 15.02 0.85
C LYS A 264 6.23 14.80 0.98
N ILE A 265 7.00 15.62 0.27
CA ILE A 265 8.44 15.73 0.40
C ILE A 265 8.72 17.04 1.12
N GLU A 266 9.37 16.95 2.27
CA GLU A 266 9.75 18.09 3.07
C GLU A 266 11.27 18.30 2.98
N PHE A 267 11.66 19.52 2.63
CA PHE A 267 13.02 19.99 2.49
C PHE A 267 13.40 20.79 3.72
N LEU A 268 14.44 20.36 4.41
CA LEU A 268 14.83 20.83 5.74
C LEU A 268 16.22 21.46 5.70
N GLY A 269 16.33 22.68 6.21
CA GLY A 269 17.60 23.39 6.29
C GLY A 269 18.06 23.88 4.92
N ARG A 270 17.72 25.12 4.57
CA ARG A 270 18.18 25.76 3.34
C ARG A 270 19.69 25.98 3.39
N VAL A 271 20.37 25.79 2.26
CA VAL A 271 21.84 25.84 2.19
C VAL A 271 22.33 27.09 1.47
N GLN A 272 21.67 27.47 0.38
CA GLN A 272 22.16 28.48 -0.55
C GLN A 272 21.33 29.75 -0.49
N LYS A 273 22.01 30.89 -0.49
CA LYS A 273 21.40 32.21 -0.66
C LYS A 273 21.49 32.69 -2.10
N GLN A 274 20.49 33.47 -2.50
CA GLN A 274 20.51 34.22 -3.74
C GLN A 274 21.20 35.58 -3.52
N GLU A 275 22.11 35.95 -4.42
CA GLU A 275 22.90 37.18 -4.27
C GLU A 275 22.06 38.46 -4.39
N MET A 276 20.94 38.42 -5.12
CA MET A 276 20.11 39.59 -5.42
C MET A 276 19.37 40.13 -4.19
N ASP A 277 18.94 39.26 -3.28
CA ASP A 277 18.08 39.58 -2.15
C ASP A 277 18.61 39.06 -0.80
N ASP A 278 19.72 38.31 -0.80
CA ASP A 278 20.33 37.70 0.39
C ASP A 278 19.38 36.74 1.16
N LEU A 279 18.40 36.16 0.46
CA LEU A 279 17.46 35.17 0.98
C LEU A 279 17.86 33.74 0.60
N TYR A 280 17.42 32.78 1.41
CA TYR A 280 17.62 31.37 1.14
C TYR A 280 16.50 30.77 0.28
N TYR A 281 16.90 29.98 -0.71
CA TYR A 281 16.00 29.31 -1.65
C TYR A 281 16.27 27.80 -1.71
N ILE A 282 15.26 27.04 -2.14
CA ILE A 282 15.38 25.63 -2.54
C ILE A 282 14.85 25.52 -3.96
N CYS A 283 15.63 24.90 -4.85
CA CYS A 283 15.25 24.67 -6.23
C CYS A 283 15.42 23.20 -6.61
N ILE A 284 14.41 22.60 -7.25
CA ILE A 284 14.37 21.16 -7.58
C ILE A 284 14.07 20.98 -9.06
N SER A 285 14.94 20.25 -9.77
CA SER A 285 14.75 19.94 -11.19
C SER A 285 13.84 18.75 -11.41
N HIS A 286 13.98 17.71 -10.60
CA HIS A 286 13.27 16.46 -10.84
C HIS A 286 12.96 15.72 -9.54
N VAL A 287 11.77 15.11 -9.50
CA VAL A 287 11.33 14.21 -8.46
C VAL A 287 10.75 12.94 -9.09
N GLN A 288 11.10 11.79 -8.53
CA GLN A 288 10.55 10.50 -8.90
C GLN A 288 10.21 9.71 -7.63
N ILE A 289 9.02 9.11 -7.56
CA ILE A 289 8.64 8.24 -6.42
C ILE A 289 8.60 6.82 -6.93
N VAL A 290 9.62 6.02 -6.62
CA VAL A 290 9.75 4.65 -7.11
C VAL A 290 9.02 3.68 -6.20
N GLY A 291 8.07 2.93 -6.78
CA GLY A 291 7.28 1.96 -6.06
C GLY A 291 6.33 1.16 -6.97
N ILE A 292 5.42 0.44 -6.35
CA ILE A 292 4.45 -0.42 -7.05
C ILE A 292 3.04 0.11 -6.79
N PRO A 293 2.39 0.76 -7.77
CA PRO A 293 0.98 1.09 -7.68
C PRO A 293 0.15 -0.20 -7.64
N LEU A 294 -0.69 -0.35 -6.60
CA LEU A 294 -1.52 -1.53 -6.47
C LEU A 294 -2.70 -1.48 -7.47
N PRO A 295 -3.22 -2.65 -7.89
CA PRO A 295 -4.31 -2.74 -8.85
C PRO A 295 -5.56 -1.97 -8.42
N ARG A 296 -6.30 -1.41 -9.39
CA ARG A 296 -7.53 -0.61 -9.16
C ARG A 296 -8.67 -1.35 -8.46
N GLU A 297 -8.59 -2.67 -8.40
CA GLU A 297 -9.50 -3.52 -7.63
C GLU A 297 -9.39 -3.23 -6.13
N LEU A 298 -8.23 -2.74 -5.68
CA LEU A 298 -7.96 -2.30 -4.33
C LEU A 298 -8.03 -0.77 -4.31
N GLY A 299 -8.89 -0.23 -3.46
CA GLY A 299 -9.04 1.22 -3.28
C GLY A 299 -9.18 1.58 -1.81
N VAL A 300 -9.22 2.87 -1.52
CA VAL A 300 -9.33 3.38 -0.14
C VAL A 300 -10.36 4.47 -0.08
N ASP A 301 -11.15 4.50 0.99
CA ASP A 301 -11.92 5.69 1.38
C ASP A 301 -11.63 6.06 2.84
N PRO A 302 -11.62 7.36 3.16
CA PRO A 302 -11.69 7.80 4.54
C PRO A 302 -13.02 7.36 5.17
N TYR A 303 -12.99 6.89 6.41
CA TYR A 303 -14.17 6.47 7.15
C TYR A 303 -14.03 6.78 8.64
N LYS A 304 -14.82 7.74 9.13
CA LYS A 304 -14.81 8.19 10.54
C LYS A 304 -13.37 8.47 11.02
N ASN A 305 -12.82 7.59 11.85
CA ASN A 305 -11.50 7.72 12.50
C ASN A 305 -10.42 6.85 11.85
N GLY A 306 -10.62 6.40 10.62
CA GLY A 306 -9.63 5.61 9.90
C GLY A 306 -9.91 5.51 8.42
N VAL A 307 -9.42 4.44 7.81
CA VAL A 307 -9.57 4.18 6.38
C VAL A 307 -10.23 2.83 6.15
N VAL A 308 -10.98 2.74 5.06
CA VAL A 308 -11.62 1.51 4.62
C VAL A 308 -10.91 0.99 3.38
N LEU A 309 -10.58 -0.29 3.40
CA LEU A 309 -10.09 -0.99 2.22
C LEU A 309 -11.29 -1.39 1.35
N LYS A 310 -11.32 -0.87 0.13
CA LYS A 310 -12.27 -1.30 -0.90
C LYS A 310 -11.66 -2.43 -1.69
N TYR A 311 -12.44 -3.48 -1.89
CA TYR A 311 -12.08 -4.59 -2.77
C TYR A 311 -13.21 -4.86 -3.77
N TYR A 312 -12.93 -4.56 -5.03
CA TYR A 312 -13.84 -4.73 -6.15
C TYR A 312 -13.18 -5.64 -7.18
N PRO A 313 -13.33 -6.99 -7.04
CA PRO A 313 -12.82 -7.90 -8.05
C PRO A 313 -13.43 -7.56 -9.40
N ASP A 314 -12.60 -7.25 -10.40
CA ASP A 314 -13.08 -6.82 -11.70
C ASP A 314 -13.77 -7.99 -12.41
N THR A 315 -15.10 -7.89 -12.60
CA THR A 315 -15.86 -8.89 -13.35
C THR A 315 -15.64 -8.76 -14.86
N ARG A 316 -15.05 -7.66 -15.35
CA ARG A 316 -14.95 -7.35 -16.80
C ARG A 316 -13.72 -7.87 -17.52
N ARG A 317 -12.69 -8.39 -16.83
CA ARG A 317 -11.67 -9.24 -17.48
C ARG A 317 -12.16 -10.66 -17.78
N SER A 318 -13.44 -10.96 -17.48
CA SER A 318 -14.05 -12.28 -17.66
C SER A 318 -14.75 -12.49 -19.01
N GLY A 319 -14.65 -11.59 -19.97
CA GLY A 319 -15.28 -11.81 -21.28
C GLY A 319 -14.86 -10.82 -22.33
N VAL A 320 -13.71 -11.05 -22.98
CA VAL A 320 -13.50 -10.71 -24.39
C VAL A 320 -12.48 -11.70 -24.97
N CYS A 321 -13.00 -12.81 -25.50
CA CYS A 321 -12.38 -13.54 -26.61
C CYS A 321 -13.56 -13.80 -27.58
N HIS A 322 -13.94 -12.82 -28.39
CA HIS A 322 -14.81 -13.09 -29.53
C HIS A 322 -13.95 -13.76 -30.60
N GLY A 323 -14.06 -15.09 -30.66
CA GLY A 323 -13.72 -15.92 -31.80
C GLY A 323 -14.84 -16.94 -31.93
N GLU A 324 -15.52 -16.91 -33.07
CA GLU A 324 -16.72 -17.68 -33.38
C GLU A 324 -16.48 -19.21 -33.33
N SER A 325 -17.42 -19.96 -32.73
CA SER A 325 -18.15 -21.07 -33.37
C SER A 325 -18.71 -22.07 -32.33
N SER A 326 -20.02 -22.31 -32.48
CA SER A 326 -20.81 -23.54 -32.19
C SER A 326 -20.73 -24.27 -30.85
N GLY A 327 -21.92 -24.44 -30.24
CA GLY A 327 -22.43 -25.74 -29.81
C GLY A 327 -22.07 -26.24 -28.40
N ASP A 328 -23.04 -26.10 -27.50
CA ASP A 328 -23.45 -27.06 -26.46
C ASP A 328 -22.59 -27.30 -25.20
N ASP A 329 -23.36 -27.64 -24.17
CA ASP A 329 -23.06 -28.21 -22.85
C ASP A 329 -22.49 -27.35 -21.70
N GLY A 330 -23.34 -27.25 -20.67
CA GLY A 330 -23.04 -26.65 -19.39
C GLY A 330 -22.05 -27.47 -18.57
N ARG A 331 -21.07 -26.78 -17.98
CA ARG A 331 -20.34 -27.23 -16.80
C ARG A 331 -19.70 -26.05 -16.07
N ASN A 332 -19.94 -25.98 -14.76
CA ASN A 332 -19.36 -25.06 -13.79
C ASN A 332 -17.87 -24.77 -14.06
N SER A 333 -17.49 -23.50 -14.16
CA SER A 333 -16.10 -23.05 -14.35
C SER A 333 -15.33 -22.92 -13.02
N PRO A 334 -14.27 -23.72 -12.77
CA PRO A 334 -13.34 -23.57 -11.63
C PRO A 334 -12.01 -22.90 -12.04
N SER A 335 -11.94 -22.26 -13.21
CA SER A 335 -10.69 -21.89 -13.89
C SER A 335 -9.95 -20.67 -13.30
N LYS A 336 -10.64 -19.75 -12.64
CA LYS A 336 -10.03 -18.49 -12.16
C LYS A 336 -9.13 -18.68 -10.94
N TRP A 337 -9.51 -19.58 -10.03
CA TRP A 337 -8.70 -19.89 -8.84
C TRP A 337 -7.43 -20.68 -9.21
N ARG A 338 -7.49 -21.47 -10.30
CA ARG A 338 -6.31 -22.15 -10.86
C ARG A 338 -5.29 -21.16 -11.46
N ASN A 339 -5.74 -20.10 -12.12
CA ASN A 339 -4.86 -19.05 -12.64
C ASN A 339 -4.27 -18.17 -11.53
N PHE A 340 -5.03 -17.94 -10.46
CA PHE A 340 -4.55 -17.29 -9.23
C PHE A 340 -3.47 -18.14 -8.53
N THR A 341 -3.71 -19.45 -8.39
CA THR A 341 -2.75 -20.38 -7.78
C THR A 341 -1.50 -20.59 -8.64
N THR A 342 -1.58 -20.59 -9.98
CA THR A 342 -0.37 -20.71 -10.83
C THR A 342 0.55 -19.49 -10.75
N ARG A 343 0.03 -18.27 -10.59
CA ARG A 343 0.89 -17.09 -10.37
C ARG A 343 1.56 -17.08 -9.01
N ILE A 344 0.87 -17.63 -8.00
CA ILE A 344 1.41 -17.87 -6.65
C ILE A 344 2.57 -18.87 -6.65
N LEU A 345 2.61 -19.82 -7.60
CA LEU A 345 3.66 -20.84 -7.68
C LEU A 345 5.03 -20.27 -8.10
N HIS A 346 5.08 -19.14 -8.80
CA HIS A 346 6.32 -18.65 -9.42
C HIS A 346 7.08 -17.59 -8.61
N SER A 347 6.54 -17.09 -7.48
CA SER A 347 7.14 -15.99 -6.71
C SER A 347 8.03 -16.42 -5.53
N SER A 348 8.47 -17.68 -5.47
CA SER A 348 9.23 -18.23 -4.35
C SER A 348 10.68 -17.70 -4.33
N SER A 349 10.88 -16.50 -3.78
CA SER A 349 12.17 -16.03 -3.27
C SER A 349 11.95 -15.49 -1.86
N ALA A 350 12.32 -16.31 -0.87
CA ALA A 350 11.99 -16.07 0.53
C ALA A 350 12.76 -14.87 1.09
N ARG A 351 12.06 -13.78 1.43
CA ARG A 351 12.53 -12.80 2.43
C ARG A 351 12.03 -13.26 3.80
N ARG A 352 12.94 -13.61 4.70
CA ARG A 352 12.60 -13.91 6.11
C ARG A 352 12.23 -12.59 6.79
N LEU A 353 10.96 -12.40 7.15
CA LEU A 353 10.52 -11.25 7.95
C LEU A 353 10.53 -11.63 9.44
N GLY A 354 11.07 -10.73 10.27
CA GLY A 354 11.14 -10.88 11.72
C GLY A 354 9.79 -10.69 12.42
N TRP A 355 9.70 -11.22 13.64
CA TRP A 355 8.49 -11.33 14.45
C TRP A 355 8.22 -10.02 15.21
N ASN A 356 6.97 -9.52 15.21
CA ASN A 356 6.55 -8.37 16.02
C ASN A 356 5.48 -8.78 17.04
N GLN A 357 5.90 -9.02 18.28
CA GLN A 357 5.06 -9.43 19.42
C GLN A 357 3.90 -8.45 19.68
N ALA A 358 4.10 -7.15 19.43
CA ALA A 358 3.11 -6.11 19.64
C ALA A 358 1.88 -6.23 18.71
N ILE A 359 2.04 -6.84 17.53
CA ILE A 359 0.94 -7.06 16.58
C ILE A 359 0.05 -8.22 17.07
N LEU A 360 0.64 -9.27 17.64
CA LEU A 360 -0.09 -10.41 18.20
C LEU A 360 -0.96 -9.99 19.40
N ASN A 361 -0.40 -9.18 20.31
CA ASN A 361 -1.13 -8.72 21.50
C ASN A 361 -2.34 -7.81 21.17
N ARG A 362 -2.33 -7.11 20.03
CA ARG A 362 -3.49 -6.33 19.58
C ARG A 362 -4.53 -7.15 18.82
N LEU A 363 -4.16 -8.33 18.30
CA LEU A 363 -5.05 -9.20 17.51
C LEU A 363 -5.82 -10.18 18.38
N PHE A 364 -5.22 -10.67 19.46
CA PHE A 364 -5.82 -11.61 20.41
C PHE A 364 -6.26 -10.89 21.69
N GLY A 365 -7.11 -9.87 21.56
CA GLY A 365 -7.50 -8.97 22.66
C GLY A 365 -7.54 -9.65 24.02
N ALA A 366 -6.88 -9.04 25.01
CA ALA A 366 -6.83 -9.52 26.38
C ALA A 366 -8.26 -9.84 26.84
N HIS A 367 -8.53 -11.14 27.02
CA HIS A 367 -9.70 -11.56 27.76
C HIS A 367 -9.42 -11.15 29.20
N ASP A 368 -10.10 -10.09 29.67
CA ASP A 368 -10.21 -9.82 31.11
C ASP A 368 -10.78 -11.09 31.74
N ALA A 369 -9.94 -11.79 32.49
CA ALA A 369 -10.39 -12.80 33.43
C ALA A 369 -11.03 -12.02 34.58
N SER A 370 -12.35 -12.12 34.66
CA SER A 370 -13.14 -11.74 35.84
C SER A 370 -12.58 -12.46 37.06
N GLU A 371 -12.11 -11.68 38.04
CA GLU A 371 -11.81 -12.16 39.40
C GLU A 371 -13.14 -12.45 40.14
N GLU A 372 -13.51 -13.72 40.15
CA GLU A 372 -14.32 -14.42 41.15
C GLU A 372 -13.31 -15.43 41.77
N GLU A 373 -13.08 -15.63 43.07
CA GLU A 373 -13.75 -15.42 44.35
C GLU A 373 -12.63 -15.32 45.44
N GLU A 374 -12.95 -14.81 46.64
CA GLU A 374 -12.96 -15.64 47.88
C GLU A 374 -13.10 -14.75 49.13
N GLU A 375 -14.31 -14.80 49.67
CA GLU A 375 -14.64 -14.48 51.05
C GLU A 375 -14.23 -15.69 51.90
N GLU A 376 -13.24 -15.58 52.79
CA GLU A 376 -13.23 -16.31 54.05
C GLU A 376 -12.19 -15.77 55.06
N THR A 377 -12.71 -15.54 56.28
CA THR A 377 -12.08 -15.20 57.58
C THR A 377 -11.77 -13.75 57.93
#